data_AF-A0A920DT83-F1
#
_entry.id   AF-A0A920DT83-F1
#
_cell.length_a   1.000
_cell.length_b   1.000
_cell.length_c   1.000
_cell.angle_alpha   90.00
_cell.angle_beta   90.00
_cell.angle_gamma   90.00
#
_symmetry.space_group_name_H-M   'P 1'
#
loop_
_entity.id
_entity.type
_entity.pdbx_description
1 polymer ?
#
loop_
_entity_poly.entity_id
_entity_poly.type
_entity_poly.pdbx_seq_one_letter_code
_entity_poly.pdbx_strand_id
1 'polypeptide(L)'
;MLYPERINSVSGLSVPFNPFINIPPTEIFKQLYKNDFFYILYFQKYGVAEKELEFDLNKSLKQIYCNSDFVGMKKRIKLLSEGSSKKKDKNSSFLENEDIPENLPNWLSQGDLNYFVKEFENSGMTGPLNRYRCMDLDWKELKDLSLNKITKPACFITGDLDPVNFFVPV
;
A
#
# COMPACT_ATOMS: atom_id res chain seq x y z
N MET A 1 21.13 7.54 -1.12
CA MET A 1 20.99 7.39 0.35
C MET A 1 21.35 8.71 1.03
N LEU A 2 20.49 9.28 1.88
CA LEU A 2 20.68 10.65 2.40
C LEU A 2 21.78 10.79 3.47
N TYR A 3 21.92 9.80 4.36
CA TYR A 3 22.85 9.84 5.50
C TYR A 3 23.71 8.56 5.58
N PRO A 4 24.55 8.28 4.57
CA PRO A 4 25.34 7.05 4.51
C PRO A 4 26.36 6.90 5.66
N GLU A 5 26.77 7.98 6.29
CA GLU A 5 27.66 7.99 7.44
C GLU A 5 26.98 7.51 8.74
N ARG A 6 25.65 7.59 8.82
CA ARG A 6 24.88 7.19 10.01
C ARG A 6 24.36 5.76 9.95
N ILE A 7 24.48 5.10 8.80
CA ILE A 7 23.84 3.81 8.54
C ILE A 7 24.89 2.82 8.01
N ASN A 8 25.01 1.70 8.73
CA ASN A 8 25.96 0.64 8.38
C ASN A 8 25.41 -0.33 7.32
N SER A 9 24.11 -0.62 7.36
CA SER A 9 23.40 -1.49 6.42
C SER A 9 21.90 -1.14 6.39
N VAL A 10 21.21 -1.52 5.32
CA VAL A 10 19.76 -1.32 5.18
C VAL A 10 19.07 -2.62 4.78
N SER A 11 17.87 -2.86 5.30
CA SER A 11 17.03 -3.99 4.90
C SER A 11 15.63 -3.49 4.58
N GLY A 12 15.17 -3.76 3.36
CA GLY A 12 13.82 -3.44 2.90
C GLY A 12 12.94 -4.69 2.95
N LEU A 13 11.71 -4.54 3.41
CA LEU A 13 10.69 -5.57 3.36
C LEU A 13 9.56 -5.11 2.43
N SER A 14 9.02 -6.02 1.62
CA SER A 14 7.89 -5.82 0.71
C SER A 14 8.12 -4.86 -0.46
N VAL A 15 8.49 -3.60 -0.20
CA VAL A 15 8.67 -2.56 -1.22
C VAL A 15 10.13 -2.49 -1.66
N PRO A 16 10.46 -2.76 -2.94
CA PRO A 16 11.83 -2.65 -3.42
C PRO A 16 12.29 -1.19 -3.50
N PHE A 17 13.61 -0.98 -3.44
CA PHE A 17 14.18 0.34 -3.72
C PHE A 17 14.09 0.66 -5.21
N ASN A 18 13.29 1.68 -5.54
CA ASN A 18 13.17 2.21 -6.90
C ASN A 18 13.76 3.63 -6.94
N PRO A 19 14.80 3.89 -7.75
CA PRO A 19 15.27 5.24 -7.99
C PRO A 19 14.17 6.12 -8.56
N PHE A 20 14.18 7.41 -8.21
CA PHE A 20 13.30 8.38 -8.85
C PHE A 20 13.60 8.47 -10.36
N ILE A 21 12.55 8.53 -11.16
CA ILE A 21 12.62 8.87 -12.59
C ILE A 21 12.18 10.31 -12.81
N ASN A 22 12.28 10.84 -14.03
CA ASN A 22 11.96 12.24 -14.35
C ASN A 22 10.45 12.57 -14.42
N ILE A 23 9.58 11.72 -13.87
CA ILE A 23 8.12 11.88 -13.87
C ILE A 23 7.62 11.73 -12.42
N PRO A 24 6.73 12.60 -11.91
CA PRO A 24 6.13 12.45 -10.59
C PRO A 24 5.42 11.10 -10.42
N PRO A 25 5.53 10.43 -9.26
CA PRO A 25 4.88 9.14 -9.02
C PRO A 25 3.38 9.12 -9.33
N THR A 26 2.61 10.14 -8.92
CA THR A 26 1.16 10.10 -9.18
C THR A 26 0.82 10.21 -10.67
N GLU A 27 1.64 10.90 -11.46
CA GLU A 27 1.47 10.97 -12.92
C GLU A 27 1.77 9.63 -13.60
N ILE A 28 2.78 8.89 -13.12
CA ILE A 28 3.05 7.52 -13.59
C ILE A 28 1.84 6.63 -13.32
N PHE A 29 1.30 6.67 -12.10
CA PHE A 29 0.14 5.84 -11.75
C PHE A 29 -1.11 6.21 -12.57
N LYS A 30 -1.34 7.49 -12.86
CA LYS A 30 -2.43 7.92 -13.76
C LYS A 30 -2.27 7.34 -15.17
N GLN A 31 -1.04 7.30 -15.68
CA GLN A 31 -0.76 6.74 -17.01
C GLN A 31 -0.91 5.22 -17.07
N LEU A 32 -0.48 4.51 -16.01
CA LEU A 32 -0.58 3.05 -15.93
C LEU A 32 -2.02 2.58 -15.75
N TYR A 33 -2.75 3.18 -14.80
CA TYR A 33 -4.07 2.70 -14.39
C TYR A 33 -5.22 3.35 -15.18
N LYS A 34 -5.03 4.56 -15.75
CA LYS A 34 -6.01 5.26 -16.61
C LYS A 34 -7.43 5.30 -16.04
N ASN A 35 -8.30 4.38 -16.47
CA ASN A 35 -9.70 4.29 -16.04
C ASN A 35 -9.93 3.22 -14.96
N ASP A 36 -8.91 2.43 -14.64
CA ASP A 36 -8.94 1.42 -13.59
C ASP A 36 -8.61 2.05 -12.23
N PHE A 37 -9.10 1.45 -11.17
CA PHE A 37 -8.85 1.90 -9.81
C PHE A 37 -7.38 1.70 -9.41
N PHE A 38 -6.80 2.68 -8.73
CA PHE A 38 -5.53 2.50 -8.01
C PHE A 38 -5.56 3.24 -6.66
N TYR A 39 -5.26 2.51 -5.59
CA TYR A 39 -5.48 2.99 -4.22
C TYR A 39 -4.64 4.22 -3.86
N ILE A 40 -3.41 4.34 -4.37
CA ILE A 40 -2.57 5.52 -4.12
C ILE A 40 -3.22 6.78 -4.70
N LEU A 41 -3.85 6.69 -5.89
CA LEU A 41 -4.58 7.80 -6.49
C LEU A 41 -5.86 8.13 -5.72
N TYR A 42 -6.55 7.11 -5.21
CA TYR A 42 -7.71 7.29 -4.33
C TYR A 42 -7.33 8.03 -3.03
N PHE A 43 -6.19 7.68 -2.41
CA PHE A 43 -5.69 8.31 -1.18
C PHE A 43 -5.21 9.76 -1.36
N GLN A 44 -4.97 10.23 -2.60
CA GLN A 44 -4.60 11.63 -2.84
C GLN A 44 -5.69 12.62 -2.43
N LYS A 45 -6.97 12.21 -2.48
CA LYS A 45 -8.09 13.11 -2.14
C LYS A 45 -8.25 13.17 -0.62
N TYR A 46 -7.98 14.35 -0.04
CA TYR A 46 -8.15 14.59 1.39
C TYR A 46 -9.58 14.31 1.86
N GLY A 47 -9.74 13.59 2.95
CA GLY A 47 -11.02 13.29 3.61
C GLY A 47 -11.84 12.18 2.94
N VAL A 48 -11.50 11.74 1.73
CA VAL A 48 -12.28 10.72 1.00
C VAL A 48 -12.00 9.32 1.56
N ALA A 49 -10.71 8.95 1.64
CA ALA A 49 -10.31 7.66 2.18
C ALA A 49 -10.48 7.60 3.70
N GLU A 50 -10.25 8.70 4.41
CA GLU A 50 -10.56 8.82 5.84
C GLU A 50 -12.01 8.46 6.10
N LYS A 51 -12.95 9.08 5.37
CA LYS A 51 -14.38 8.83 5.55
C LYS A 51 -14.75 7.37 5.29
N GLU A 52 -14.14 6.71 4.31
CA GLU A 52 -14.38 5.29 4.04
C GLU A 52 -13.83 4.40 5.17
N LEU A 53 -12.57 4.60 5.54
CA LEU A 53 -11.85 3.73 6.49
C LEU A 53 -12.34 3.92 7.93
N GLU A 54 -12.61 5.15 8.34
CA GLU A 54 -13.03 5.51 9.70
C GLU A 54 -14.51 5.23 9.95
N PHE A 55 -15.30 4.95 8.91
CA PHE A 55 -16.71 4.57 9.08
C PHE A 55 -16.86 3.30 9.92
N ASP A 56 -15.95 2.34 9.72
CA ASP A 56 -15.83 1.12 10.53
C ASP A 56 -14.37 0.66 10.50
N LEU A 57 -13.59 1.11 11.48
CA LEU A 57 -12.16 0.80 11.57
C LEU A 57 -11.91 -0.70 11.76
N ASN A 58 -12.75 -1.39 12.52
CA ASN A 58 -12.60 -2.83 12.76
C ASN A 58 -12.73 -3.60 11.44
N LYS A 59 -13.82 -3.34 10.71
CA LYS A 59 -14.03 -3.92 9.39
C LYS A 59 -12.93 -3.52 8.41
N SER A 60 -12.58 -2.25 8.35
CA SER A 60 -11.59 -1.74 7.39
C SER A 60 -10.22 -2.38 7.59
N LEU A 61 -9.73 -2.42 8.82
CA LEU A 61 -8.44 -3.06 9.14
C LEU A 61 -8.49 -4.57 8.90
N LYS A 62 -9.60 -5.23 9.25
CA LYS A 62 -9.79 -6.66 8.96
C LYS A 62 -9.73 -6.93 7.45
N GLN A 63 -10.40 -6.12 6.64
CA GLN A 63 -10.35 -6.23 5.18
C GLN A 63 -8.92 -5.99 4.66
N ILE A 64 -8.25 -4.92 5.09
CA ILE A 64 -6.90 -4.58 4.63
C ILE A 64 -5.90 -5.69 4.95
N TYR A 65 -5.82 -6.11 6.22
CA TYR A 65 -4.85 -7.10 6.66
C TYR A 65 -5.09 -8.47 6.05
N CYS A 66 -6.35 -8.92 5.97
CA CYS A 66 -6.64 -10.27 5.52
C CYS A 66 -6.71 -10.40 3.99
N ASN A 67 -7.06 -9.34 3.25
CA ASN A 67 -7.02 -9.38 1.77
C ASN A 67 -5.61 -9.18 1.22
N SER A 68 -4.67 -8.68 2.03
CA SER A 68 -3.27 -8.43 1.64
C SER A 68 -2.32 -9.54 2.09
N ASP A 69 -2.77 -10.49 2.91
CA ASP A 69 -1.95 -11.63 3.34
C ASP A 69 -1.91 -12.75 2.28
N PHE A 70 -1.13 -13.80 2.57
CA PHE A 70 -1.00 -14.96 1.68
C PHE A 70 -2.34 -15.61 1.31
N VAL A 71 -3.26 -15.76 2.29
CA VAL A 71 -4.54 -16.43 2.07
C VAL A 71 -5.46 -15.56 1.21
N GLY A 72 -5.57 -14.28 1.55
CA GLY A 72 -6.34 -13.30 0.79
C GLY A 72 -5.84 -13.16 -0.65
N MET A 73 -4.53 -13.00 -0.83
CA MET A 73 -3.93 -12.85 -2.15
C MET A 73 -4.05 -14.12 -3.00
N LYS A 74 -3.87 -15.30 -2.41
CA LYS A 74 -4.13 -16.57 -3.11
C LYS A 74 -5.58 -16.68 -3.59
N LYS A 75 -6.55 -16.28 -2.75
CA LYS A 75 -7.97 -16.26 -3.14
C LYS A 75 -8.22 -15.26 -4.27
N ARG A 76 -7.66 -14.05 -4.18
CA ARG A 76 -7.77 -13.01 -5.22
C ARG A 76 -7.22 -13.48 -6.56
N ILE A 77 -6.02 -14.08 -6.57
CA ILE A 77 -5.41 -14.62 -7.80
C ILE A 77 -6.29 -15.71 -8.41
N LYS A 78 -6.84 -16.60 -7.59
CA LYS A 78 -7.78 -17.63 -8.06
C LYS A 78 -9.02 -17.00 -8.72
N LEU A 79 -9.69 -16.06 -8.05
CA LEU A 79 -10.87 -15.36 -8.58
C LEU A 79 -10.59 -14.63 -9.88
N LEU A 80 -9.40 -14.01 -10.01
CA LEU A 80 -8.96 -13.38 -11.26
C LEU A 80 -8.78 -14.41 -12.38
N SER A 81 -8.14 -15.54 -12.10
CA SER A 81 -7.93 -16.61 -13.09
C SER A 81 -9.24 -17.26 -13.57
N GLU A 82 -10.26 -17.27 -12.72
CA GLU A 82 -11.60 -17.79 -13.00
C GLU A 82 -12.54 -16.74 -13.61
N GLY A 83 -12.07 -15.51 -13.89
CA GLY A 83 -12.91 -14.42 -14.42
C GLY A 83 -14.02 -13.96 -13.47
N SER A 84 -13.93 -14.32 -12.19
CA SER A 84 -14.97 -14.12 -11.16
C SER A 84 -14.66 -12.94 -10.23
N SER A 85 -13.52 -12.27 -10.42
CA SER A 85 -13.16 -11.05 -9.69
C SER A 85 -13.99 -9.86 -10.17
N LYS A 86 -14.58 -9.13 -9.24
CA LYS A 86 -15.23 -7.85 -9.54
C LYS A 86 -14.17 -6.79 -9.85
N LYS A 87 -14.25 -6.17 -11.02
CA LYS A 87 -13.31 -5.13 -11.43
C LYS A 87 -13.67 -3.79 -10.78
N LYS A 88 -12.69 -3.12 -10.19
CA LYS A 88 -12.82 -1.73 -9.73
C LYS A 88 -12.50 -0.77 -10.87
N ASP A 89 -13.26 0.29 -11.00
CA ASP A 89 -12.97 1.40 -11.92
C ASP A 89 -12.55 2.66 -11.15
N LYS A 90 -12.18 3.72 -11.86
CA LYS A 90 -11.72 4.99 -11.25
C LYS A 90 -12.70 5.66 -10.28
N ASN A 91 -13.97 5.25 -10.28
CA ASN A 91 -15.00 5.74 -9.36
C ASN A 91 -15.24 4.80 -8.17
N SER A 92 -14.63 3.62 -8.17
CA SER A 92 -14.72 2.68 -7.05
C SER A 92 -14.04 3.21 -5.79
N SER A 93 -14.43 2.66 -4.65
CA SER A 93 -13.79 2.93 -3.35
C SER A 93 -12.71 1.88 -3.02
N PHE A 94 -11.88 2.15 -2.00
CA PHE A 94 -10.76 1.28 -1.67
C PHE A 94 -11.20 -0.07 -1.13
N LEU A 95 -12.24 -0.11 -0.30
CA LEU A 95 -12.78 -1.34 0.29
C LEU A 95 -13.95 -1.94 -0.50
N GLU A 96 -14.32 -1.34 -1.64
CA GLU A 96 -15.37 -1.87 -2.50
C GLU A 96 -15.01 -3.30 -2.95
N ASN A 97 -15.97 -4.23 -2.90
CA ASN A 97 -15.76 -5.62 -3.33
C ASN A 97 -14.61 -6.39 -2.63
N GLU A 98 -14.02 -5.84 -1.56
CA GLU A 98 -13.05 -6.53 -0.73
C GLU A 98 -13.76 -7.54 0.18
N ASP A 99 -13.22 -8.75 0.31
CA ASP A 99 -13.82 -9.76 1.18
C ASP A 99 -13.77 -9.30 2.63
N ILE A 100 -14.82 -9.61 3.40
CA ILE A 100 -14.80 -9.51 4.85
C ILE A 100 -14.65 -10.94 5.37
N PRO A 101 -13.44 -11.37 5.76
CA PRO A 101 -13.25 -12.73 6.24
C PRO A 101 -14.10 -12.99 7.47
N GLU A 102 -14.66 -14.19 7.58
CA GLU A 102 -15.35 -14.62 8.80
C GLU A 102 -14.34 -14.73 9.95
N ASN A 103 -13.22 -15.41 9.70
CA ASN A 103 -12.16 -15.67 10.67
C ASN A 103 -10.89 -14.86 10.37
N LEU A 104 -10.13 -14.54 11.42
CA LEU A 104 -8.80 -13.94 11.28
C LEU A 104 -7.76 -15.01 10.92
N PRO A 105 -6.71 -14.64 10.17
CA PRO A 105 -5.62 -15.56 9.87
C PRO A 105 -4.78 -15.85 11.14
N ASN A 106 -4.06 -16.98 11.15
CA ASN A 106 -3.31 -17.44 12.33
C ASN A 106 -2.24 -16.46 12.85
N TRP A 107 -1.81 -15.50 12.04
CA TRP A 107 -0.81 -14.49 12.41
C TRP A 107 -1.41 -13.22 13.03
N LEU A 108 -2.73 -13.02 12.93
CA LEU A 108 -3.44 -11.85 13.46
C LEU A 108 -4.49 -12.30 14.47
N SER A 109 -4.20 -12.14 15.76
CA SER A 109 -5.19 -12.44 16.79
C SER A 109 -6.25 -11.33 16.88
N GLN A 110 -7.38 -11.64 17.54
CA GLN A 110 -8.38 -10.62 17.84
C GLN A 110 -7.82 -9.52 18.76
N GLY A 111 -6.89 -9.85 19.65
CA GLY A 111 -6.20 -8.89 20.51
C GLY A 111 -5.35 -7.90 19.70
N ASP A 112 -4.62 -8.40 18.71
CA ASP A 112 -3.81 -7.56 17.81
C ASP A 112 -4.69 -6.62 17.00
N LEU A 113 -5.78 -7.14 16.40
CA LEU A 113 -6.72 -6.31 15.64
C LEU A 113 -7.34 -5.22 16.53
N ASN A 114 -7.77 -5.56 17.75
CA ASN A 114 -8.33 -4.59 18.69
C ASN A 114 -7.31 -3.50 19.07
N TYR A 115 -6.04 -3.87 19.25
CA TYR A 115 -4.97 -2.92 19.49
C TYR A 115 -4.83 -1.93 18.32
N PHE A 116 -4.75 -2.42 17.08
CA PHE A 116 -4.66 -1.54 15.91
C PHE A 116 -5.87 -0.64 15.76
N VAL A 117 -7.09 -1.17 15.93
CA VAL A 117 -8.31 -0.36 15.93
C VAL A 117 -8.19 0.78 16.93
N LYS A 118 -7.75 0.49 18.16
CA LYS A 118 -7.63 1.51 19.20
C LYS A 118 -6.63 2.60 18.85
N GLU A 119 -5.51 2.23 18.25
CA GLU A 119 -4.50 3.21 17.80
C GLU A 119 -5.07 4.14 16.71
N PHE A 120 -5.79 3.59 15.73
CA PHE A 120 -6.40 4.41 14.67
C PHE A 120 -7.61 5.22 15.16
N GLU A 121 -8.36 4.76 16.15
CA GLU A 121 -9.38 5.59 16.82
C GLU A 121 -8.75 6.81 17.51
N ASN A 122 -7.55 6.64 18.08
CA ASN A 122 -6.86 7.73 18.77
C ASN A 122 -6.17 8.69 17.78
N SER A 123 -5.57 8.19 16.70
CA SER A 123 -4.77 8.99 15.76
C SER A 123 -5.54 9.53 14.56
N GLY A 124 -6.63 8.86 14.17
CA GLY A 124 -7.24 8.97 12.85
C GLY A 124 -6.35 8.42 11.72
N MET A 125 -6.89 8.42 10.49
CA MET A 125 -6.25 7.93 9.27
C MET A 125 -5.49 9.01 8.50
N THR A 126 -5.74 10.30 8.77
CA THR A 126 -5.14 11.42 8.03
C THR A 126 -3.61 11.36 8.00
N GLY A 127 -2.97 11.13 9.15
CA GLY A 127 -1.51 11.07 9.26
C GLY A 127 -0.90 9.97 8.37
N PRO A 128 -1.31 8.71 8.54
CA PRO A 128 -0.90 7.60 7.67
C PRO A 128 -1.19 7.85 6.18
N LEU A 129 -2.35 8.39 5.83
CA LEU A 129 -2.72 8.68 4.43
C LEU A 129 -1.88 9.81 3.81
N ASN A 130 -1.44 10.78 4.62
CA ASN A 130 -0.56 11.85 4.14
C ASN A 130 0.79 11.33 3.62
N ARG A 131 1.26 10.15 4.04
CA ARG A 131 2.47 9.51 3.48
C ARG A 131 2.32 9.28 1.96
N TYR A 132 1.13 8.93 1.49
CA TYR A 132 0.84 8.80 0.06
C TYR A 132 0.70 10.15 -0.64
N ARG A 133 0.13 11.15 0.04
CA ARG A 133 -0.05 12.52 -0.48
C ARG A 133 1.27 13.27 -0.66
N CYS A 134 2.30 12.88 0.11
CA CYS A 134 3.64 13.43 -0.02
C CYS A 134 4.49 12.79 -1.12
N MET A 135 4.03 11.76 -1.86
CA MET A 135 4.89 11.06 -2.84
C MET A 135 5.47 11.98 -3.92
N ASP A 136 4.67 12.91 -4.46
CA ASP A 136 5.16 13.87 -5.46
C ASP A 136 6.03 14.96 -4.84
N LEU A 137 5.83 15.28 -3.55
CA LEU A 137 6.67 16.20 -2.81
C LEU A 137 8.06 15.59 -2.57
N ASP A 138 8.12 14.35 -2.07
CA ASP A 138 9.36 13.60 -1.90
C ASP A 138 10.10 13.48 -3.23
N TRP A 139 9.40 13.17 -4.32
CA TRP A 139 9.99 13.16 -5.66
C TRP A 139 10.62 14.52 -6.01
N LYS A 140 9.90 15.62 -5.80
CA LYS A 140 10.38 16.98 -6.12
C LYS A 140 11.65 17.34 -5.33
N GLU A 141 11.70 16.95 -4.07
CA GLU A 141 12.82 17.26 -3.16
C GLU A 141 14.04 16.35 -3.38
N LEU A 142 13.82 15.10 -3.77
CA LEU A 142 14.86 14.07 -3.73
C LEU A 142 15.37 13.63 -5.10
N LYS A 143 14.63 13.86 -6.20
CA LYS A 143 14.97 13.33 -7.54
C LYS A 143 16.36 13.76 -8.03
N ASP A 144 16.79 14.98 -7.71
CA ASP A 144 18.04 15.55 -8.20
C ASP A 144 19.25 15.25 -7.29
N LEU A 145 19.04 14.59 -6.14
CA LEU A 145 20.06 14.39 -5.11
C LEU A 145 21.06 13.24 -5.38
N SER A 146 21.19 12.75 -6.61
CA SER A 146 22.08 11.59 -6.93
C SER A 146 21.87 10.39 -6.00
N LEU A 147 20.63 10.18 -5.53
CA LEU A 147 20.29 9.13 -4.56
C LEU A 147 19.92 7.80 -5.23
N ASN A 148 20.23 7.63 -6.50
CA ASN A 148 19.83 6.50 -7.34
C ASN A 148 20.51 5.16 -6.99
N LYS A 149 21.43 5.15 -6.01
CA LYS A 149 22.12 3.94 -5.56
C LYS A 149 22.19 3.87 -4.04
N ILE A 150 21.97 2.66 -3.52
CA ILE A 150 22.31 2.28 -2.15
C ILE A 150 23.76 1.75 -2.18
N THR A 151 24.67 2.42 -1.48
CA THR A 151 26.10 2.08 -1.48
C THR A 151 26.53 1.21 -0.30
N LYS A 152 25.65 1.06 0.70
CA LYS A 152 25.85 0.20 1.88
C LYS A 152 25.34 -1.22 1.61
N PRO A 153 25.79 -2.23 2.38
CA PRO A 153 25.18 -3.55 2.37
C PRO A 153 23.65 -3.45 2.49
N ALA A 154 22.97 -4.10 1.55
CA ALA A 154 21.51 -4.06 1.42
C ALA A 154 20.95 -5.48 1.38
N CYS A 155 19.80 -5.66 2.02
CA CYS A 155 19.00 -6.88 1.92
C CYS A 155 17.57 -6.50 1.51
N PHE A 156 16.94 -7.31 0.68
CA PHE A 156 15.53 -7.19 0.34
C PHE A 156 14.85 -8.53 0.54
N ILE A 157 13.72 -8.52 1.24
CA ILE A 157 12.89 -9.70 1.48
C ILE A 157 11.45 -9.33 1.14
N THR A 158 10.80 -10.14 0.32
CA THR A 158 9.38 -9.98 -0.01
C THR A 158 8.68 -11.33 0.09
N GLY A 159 7.39 -11.31 0.39
CA GLY A 159 6.56 -12.49 0.26
C GLY A 159 6.21 -12.70 -1.20
N ASP A 160 6.22 -13.95 -1.68
CA ASP A 160 5.93 -14.26 -3.09
C ASP A 160 4.54 -13.76 -3.55
N LEU A 161 3.59 -13.67 -2.61
CA LEU A 161 2.24 -13.17 -2.85
C LEU A 161 1.96 -11.78 -2.25
N ASP A 162 3.00 -11.00 -1.94
CA ASP A 162 2.80 -9.60 -1.55
C ASP A 162 2.11 -8.81 -2.67
N PRO A 163 0.98 -8.10 -2.42
CA PRO A 163 0.29 -7.29 -3.43
C PRO A 163 1.22 -6.32 -4.18
N VAL A 164 2.24 -5.80 -3.50
CA VAL A 164 3.21 -4.84 -4.09
C VAL A 164 3.93 -5.42 -5.30
N ASN A 165 4.15 -6.73 -5.34
CA ASN A 165 4.80 -7.41 -6.47
C ASN A 165 3.98 -7.32 -7.78
N PHE A 166 2.70 -6.95 -7.72
CA PHE A 166 1.78 -6.95 -8.85
C PHE A 166 1.33 -5.55 -9.30
N PHE A 167 1.75 -4.47 -8.62
CA PHE A 167 1.25 -3.11 -8.89
C PHE A 167 1.92 -2.40 -10.07
N VAL A 168 3.14 -2.80 -10.45
CA VAL A 168 3.84 -2.22 -11.60
C VAL A 168 4.27 -3.39 -12.49
N PRO A 169 3.85 -3.44 -13.76
CA PRO A 169 4.34 -4.45 -14.69
C PRO A 169 5.86 -4.29 -14.82
N VAL A 170 6.60 -5.37 -14.58
CA VAL A 170 8.03 -5.47 -14.88
C VAL A 170 8.24 -5.68 -16.37
#